data_AF-A0A1N6FN57-F1
#
_entry.id   AF-A0A1N6FN57-F1
#
_cell.length_a   1.000
_cell.length_b   1.000
_cell.length_c   1.000
_cell.angle_alpha   90.00
_cell.angle_beta   90.00
_cell.angle_gamma   90.00
#
_symmetry.space_group_name_H-M   'P 1'
#
loop_
_entity.id
_entity.type
_entity.pdbx_description
1 polymer ?
#
loop_
_entity_poly.entity_id
_entity_poly.type
_entity_poly.pdbx_seq_one_letter_code
_entity_poly.pdbx_strand_id
1 'polypeptide(L)'
;MKNKVITTEVVFVLFLFVLILAWPNLGMCSNVYTIGDASYDISLAKEKAPVKLGPLPVGSVPSIFPESFLEADGSYGGGVVYKTIPGAKKGLKELLKKGILPAELNWHIYELNAVWETDVYELKQGDYRLSKPCSVRKRVQ
;
A
#
# COMPACT_ATOMS: atom_id res chain seq x y z
N MET A 1 -18.50 46.50 -38.37
CA MET A 1 -18.87 45.69 -37.19
C MET A 1 -18.83 44.21 -37.56
N LYS A 2 -17.74 43.51 -37.28
CA LYS A 2 -17.53 42.05 -37.40
C LYS A 2 -16.03 41.90 -37.16
N ASN A 3 -15.63 41.42 -35.97
CA ASN A 3 -14.26 41.00 -35.60
C ASN A 3 -14.08 40.86 -34.08
N LYS A 4 -15.08 41.23 -33.26
CA LYS A 4 -14.99 41.08 -31.78
C LYS A 4 -15.45 39.72 -31.24
N VAL A 5 -16.06 38.86 -32.05
CA VAL A 5 -16.62 37.57 -31.58
C VAL A 5 -15.59 36.44 -31.65
N ILE A 6 -14.62 36.52 -32.56
CA ILE A 6 -13.68 35.41 -32.81
C ILE A 6 -12.61 35.33 -31.70
N THR A 7 -12.21 36.47 -31.11
CA THR A 7 -11.14 36.49 -30.12
C THR A 7 -11.55 35.91 -28.76
N THR A 8 -12.83 36.00 -28.40
CA THR A 8 -13.32 35.58 -27.07
C THR A 8 -13.48 34.05 -26.97
N GLU A 9 -13.87 33.37 -28.05
CA GLU A 9 -14.05 31.91 -28.03
C GLU A 9 -12.72 31.15 -28.08
N VAL A 10 -11.73 31.65 -28.82
CA VAL A 10 -10.41 31.00 -28.92
C VAL A 10 -9.67 31.01 -27.57
N VAL A 11 -9.83 32.07 -26.78
CA VAL A 11 -9.21 32.17 -25.44
C VAL A 11 -9.86 31.19 -24.45
N PHE A 12 -11.17 30.94 -24.58
CA PHE A 12 -11.89 30.02 -23.69
C PHE A 12 -11.52 28.55 -23.94
N VAL A 13 -11.31 28.17 -25.21
CA VAL A 13 -10.86 26.80 -25.58
C VAL A 13 -9.42 26.55 -25.12
N LEU A 14 -8.53 27.55 -25.20
CA LEU A 14 -7.16 27.41 -24.70
C LEU A 14 -7.10 27.27 -23.17
N PHE A 15 -7.94 27.98 -22.43
CA PHE A 15 -7.97 27.88 -20.96
C PHE A 15 -8.48 26.51 -20.47
N LEU A 16 -9.43 25.91 -21.20
CA LEU A 16 -9.92 24.55 -20.94
C LEU A 16 -8.84 23.49 -21.23
N PHE A 17 -7.99 23.71 -22.24
CA PHE A 17 -6.89 22.79 -22.55
C PHE A 17 -5.77 22.82 -21.49
N VAL A 18 -5.48 23.97 -20.87
CA VAL A 18 -4.48 24.08 -19.81
C VAL A 18 -4.93 23.38 -18.52
N LEU A 19 -6.23 23.32 -18.24
CA LEU A 19 -6.78 22.61 -17.07
C LEU A 19 -6.74 21.08 -17.20
N ILE A 20 -6.72 20.53 -18.42
CA ILE A 20 -6.60 19.07 -18.64
C ILE A 20 -5.15 18.60 -18.50
N LEU A 21 -4.17 19.49 -18.72
CA LEU A 21 -2.74 19.16 -18.60
C LEU A 21 -2.18 19.31 -17.18
N ALA A 22 -2.97 19.86 -16.25
CA ALA A 22 -2.62 20.02 -14.84
C ALA A 22 -3.17 18.89 -13.96
N TRP A 23 -3.50 17.73 -14.53
CA TRP A 23 -3.51 16.53 -13.70
C TRP A 23 -2.06 16.21 -13.35
N PRO A 24 -1.67 16.30 -12.07
CA PRO A 24 -0.41 15.68 -11.69
C PRO A 24 -0.50 14.23 -12.18
N ASN A 25 0.60 13.72 -12.71
CA ASN A 25 0.81 12.30 -12.89
C ASN A 25 0.56 11.62 -11.52
N LEU A 26 -0.70 11.35 -11.20
CA LEU A 26 -1.14 10.33 -10.27
C LEU A 26 -0.77 9.05 -11.00
N GLY A 27 0.51 8.71 -10.99
CA GLY A 27 0.99 7.41 -11.42
C GLY A 27 0.12 6.41 -10.70
N MET A 28 -0.76 5.74 -11.46
CA MET A 28 -1.65 4.70 -10.97
C MET A 28 -0.75 3.67 -10.29
N CYS A 29 -0.63 3.75 -8.97
CA CYS A 29 0.07 2.76 -8.19
C CYS A 29 -0.90 1.60 -8.03
N SER A 30 -1.07 0.81 -9.08
CA SER A 30 -1.94 -0.37 -9.02
C SER A 30 -1.36 -1.44 -8.09
N ASN A 31 -0.06 -1.37 -7.78
CA ASN A 31 0.63 -2.42 -7.05
C ASN A 31 0.77 -2.04 -5.57
N VAL A 32 0.45 -2.99 -4.69
CA VAL A 32 0.61 -2.90 -3.24
C VAL A 32 1.77 -3.78 -2.81
N TYR A 33 2.69 -3.26 -2.00
CA TYR A 33 3.88 -3.98 -1.56
C TYR A 33 3.86 -4.26 -0.06
N THR A 34 4.45 -5.36 0.38
CA THR A 34 4.63 -5.68 1.80
C THR A 34 6.02 -6.26 2.06
N ILE A 35 6.38 -6.35 3.35
CA ILE A 35 7.58 -7.01 3.82
C ILE A 35 7.20 -8.40 4.36
N GLY A 36 7.99 -9.41 4.01
CA GLY A 36 7.87 -10.78 4.49
C GLY A 36 9.24 -11.43 4.60
N ASP A 37 9.33 -12.52 5.35
CA ASP A 37 10.55 -13.32 5.43
C ASP A 37 10.65 -14.31 4.25
N ALA A 38 11.83 -14.89 4.05
CA ALA A 38 12.11 -15.80 2.94
C ALA A 38 11.24 -17.07 2.89
N SER A 39 10.49 -17.41 3.95
CA SER A 39 9.49 -18.49 3.89
C SER A 39 8.40 -18.25 2.83
N TYR A 40 8.16 -16.99 2.45
CA TYR A 40 7.24 -16.65 1.37
C TYR A 40 7.76 -17.16 0.03
N ASP A 41 9.07 -17.11 -0.21
CA ASP A 41 9.68 -17.65 -1.44
C ASP A 41 9.46 -19.17 -1.52
N ILE A 42 9.62 -19.88 -0.40
CA ILE A 42 9.38 -21.33 -0.31
C ILE A 42 7.92 -21.68 -0.62
N SER A 43 6.99 -20.87 -0.12
CA SER A 43 5.56 -21.10 -0.29
C SER A 43 5.11 -20.82 -1.72
N LEU A 44 5.60 -19.73 -2.32
CA LEU A 44 5.37 -19.39 -3.73
C LEU A 44 5.92 -20.47 -4.67
N ALA A 45 7.11 -21.00 -4.40
CA ALA A 45 7.70 -22.08 -5.20
C ALA A 45 6.90 -23.39 -5.14
N LYS A 46 6.06 -23.57 -4.11
CA LYS A 46 5.13 -24.70 -3.97
C LYS A 46 3.72 -24.38 -4.48
N GLU A 47 3.55 -23.29 -5.21
CA GLU A 47 2.26 -22.78 -5.69
C GLU A 47 1.24 -22.53 -4.56
N LYS A 48 1.74 -22.26 -3.35
CA LYS A 48 0.94 -21.92 -2.18
C LYS A 48 1.21 -20.48 -1.79
N ALA A 49 0.51 -19.55 -2.44
CA ALA A 49 0.67 -18.13 -2.19
C ALA A 49 0.40 -17.79 -0.70
N PRO A 50 1.38 -17.25 0.05
CA PRO A 50 1.14 -16.75 1.40
C PRO A 50 0.03 -15.70 1.41
N VAL A 51 -0.74 -15.64 2.50
CA VAL A 51 -1.77 -14.62 2.69
C VAL A 51 -1.30 -13.61 3.74
N LYS A 52 -1.30 -12.33 3.37
CA LYS A 52 -1.15 -11.22 4.31
C LYS A 52 -2.54 -10.87 4.84
N LEU A 53 -2.68 -10.74 6.16
CA LEU A 53 -3.97 -10.54 6.81
C LEU A 53 -4.43 -9.07 6.73
N GLY A 54 -5.74 -8.88 6.65
CA GLY A 54 -6.39 -7.60 6.97
C GLY A 54 -6.59 -7.44 8.49
N PRO A 55 -7.45 -6.51 8.94
CA PRO A 55 -7.72 -6.32 10.35
C PRO A 55 -8.37 -7.56 10.96
N LEU A 56 -8.11 -7.80 12.24
CA LEU A 56 -8.62 -8.97 12.97
C LEU A 56 -9.40 -8.52 14.21
N PRO A 57 -10.64 -8.97 14.42
CA PRO A 57 -11.34 -8.69 15.68
C PRO A 57 -10.63 -9.38 16.85
N VAL A 58 -10.72 -8.80 18.05
CA VAL A 58 -10.04 -9.31 19.26
C VAL A 58 -10.32 -10.80 19.53
N GLY A 59 -11.55 -11.27 19.28
CA GLY A 59 -11.94 -12.67 19.47
C GLY A 59 -11.38 -13.65 18.44
N SER A 60 -10.70 -13.18 17.39
CA SER A 60 -10.11 -14.03 16.34
C SER A 60 -8.61 -14.30 16.54
N VAL A 61 -7.99 -13.65 17.53
CA VAL A 61 -6.59 -13.92 17.90
C VAL A 61 -6.52 -14.61 19.27
N PRO A 62 -5.48 -15.40 19.53
CA PRO A 62 -5.24 -15.96 20.85
C PRO A 62 -5.11 -14.88 21.94
N SER A 63 -5.60 -15.13 23.14
CA SER A 63 -5.59 -14.17 24.27
C SER A 63 -4.20 -13.77 24.77
N ILE A 64 -3.13 -14.42 24.27
CA ILE A 64 -1.74 -14.03 24.54
C ILE A 64 -1.33 -12.77 23.76
N PHE A 65 -2.09 -12.39 22.72
CA PHE A 65 -1.82 -11.16 21.98
C PHE A 65 -2.14 -9.94 22.86
N PRO A 66 -1.20 -8.99 23.06
CA PRO A 66 -1.43 -7.89 23.98
C PRO A 66 -2.53 -6.96 23.45
N GLU A 67 -3.50 -6.63 24.31
CA GLU A 67 -4.58 -5.69 23.98
C GLU A 67 -4.07 -4.26 23.72
N SER A 68 -2.85 -3.93 24.16
CA SER A 68 -2.21 -2.64 23.86
C SER A 68 -1.95 -2.40 22.37
N PHE A 69 -2.10 -3.43 21.52
CA PHE A 69 -2.03 -3.32 20.06
C PHE A 69 -3.40 -3.19 19.38
N LEU A 70 -4.49 -3.15 20.16
CA LEU A 70 -5.81 -2.85 19.62
C LEU A 70 -5.89 -1.40 19.14
N GLU A 71 -6.48 -1.22 17.98
CA GLU A 71 -6.83 0.09 17.46
C GLU A 71 -8.13 0.59 18.10
N ALA A 72 -8.51 1.83 17.82
CA ALA A 72 -9.65 2.48 18.48
C ALA A 72 -11.00 1.79 18.23
N ASP A 73 -11.11 0.99 17.16
CA ASP A 73 -12.29 0.18 16.83
C ASP A 73 -12.31 -1.20 17.52
N GLY A 74 -11.31 -1.51 18.35
CA GLY A 74 -11.19 -2.79 19.06
C GLY A 74 -10.68 -3.93 18.19
N SER A 75 -10.12 -3.65 17.02
CA SER A 75 -9.47 -4.64 16.15
C SER A 75 -7.94 -4.53 16.22
N TYR A 76 -7.24 -5.60 15.83
CA TYR A 76 -5.83 -5.53 15.48
C TYR A 76 -5.71 -5.04 14.04
N GLY A 77 -4.86 -4.04 13.82
CA GLY A 77 -4.64 -3.46 12.50
C GLY A 77 -4.16 -4.48 11.47
N GLY A 78 -4.52 -4.27 10.21
CA GLY A 78 -4.09 -5.14 9.11
C GLY A 78 -2.58 -5.14 8.85
N GLY A 79 -2.14 -5.99 7.92
CA GLY A 79 -0.74 -6.06 7.53
C GLY A 79 -0.24 -4.75 6.91
N VAL A 80 0.94 -4.29 7.34
CA VAL A 80 1.60 -3.09 6.80
C VAL A 80 1.88 -3.26 5.30
N VAL A 81 1.60 -2.20 4.54
CA VAL A 81 1.84 -2.13 3.11
C VAL A 81 2.45 -0.80 2.69
N TYR A 82 3.01 -0.79 1.48
CA TYR A 82 3.70 0.35 0.89
C TYR A 82 3.25 0.55 -0.54
N LYS A 83 3.13 1.82 -0.94
CA LYS A 83 2.69 2.22 -2.28
C LYS A 83 3.78 1.98 -3.34
N THR A 84 5.04 1.99 -2.91
CA THR A 84 6.19 1.88 -3.80
C THR A 84 7.27 0.97 -3.21
N ILE A 85 8.05 0.33 -4.09
CA ILE A 85 9.20 -0.50 -3.69
C ILE A 85 10.24 0.32 -2.90
N PRO A 86 10.63 1.55 -3.30
CA PRO A 86 11.52 2.37 -2.48
C PRO A 86 10.98 2.65 -1.07
N GLY A 87 9.66 2.88 -0.95
CA GLY A 87 8.98 3.02 0.35
C GLY A 87 9.12 1.77 1.20
N ALA A 88 8.87 0.59 0.62
CA ALA A 88 9.05 -0.70 1.31
C ALA A 88 10.51 -0.95 1.72
N LYS A 89 11.49 -0.61 0.88
CA LYS A 89 12.92 -0.71 1.22
C LYS A 89 13.29 0.19 2.40
N LYS A 90 12.78 1.41 2.41
CA LYS A 90 12.98 2.34 3.53
C LYS A 90 12.36 1.78 4.81
N GLY A 91 11.11 1.32 4.74
CA GLY A 91 10.41 0.70 5.87
C GLY A 91 11.15 -0.51 6.42
N LEU A 92 11.63 -1.40 5.56
CA LEU A 92 12.43 -2.57 5.97
C LEU A 92 13.69 -2.15 6.74
N LYS A 93 14.46 -1.19 6.22
CA LYS A 93 15.65 -0.67 6.91
C LYS A 93 15.31 -0.08 8.28
N GLU A 94 14.21 0.66 8.38
CA GLU A 94 13.77 1.27 9.64
C GLU A 94 13.32 0.22 10.66
N LEU A 95 12.56 -0.79 10.23
CA LEU A 95 12.11 -1.88 11.11
C LEU A 95 13.28 -2.70 11.65
N LEU A 96 14.28 -3.01 10.81
CA LEU A 96 15.53 -3.66 11.22
C LEU A 96 16.32 -2.78 12.19
N LYS A 97 16.50 -1.50 11.87
CA LYS A 97 17.22 -0.55 12.72
C LYS A 97 16.59 -0.40 14.11
N LYS A 98 15.26 -0.47 14.19
CA LYS A 98 14.50 -0.39 15.46
C LYS A 98 14.44 -1.72 16.21
N GLY A 99 14.99 -2.81 15.67
CA GLY A 99 14.90 -4.14 16.27
C GLY A 99 13.48 -4.73 16.30
N ILE A 100 12.57 -4.20 15.48
CA ILE A 100 11.19 -4.73 15.36
C ILE A 100 11.19 -6.01 14.54
N LEU A 101 12.01 -6.05 13.49
CA LEU A 101 12.25 -7.28 12.72
C LEU A 101 13.56 -7.93 13.18
N PRO A 102 13.55 -9.23 13.50
CA PRO A 102 14.76 -9.99 13.79
C PRO A 102 15.78 -9.92 12.64
N ALA A 103 17.00 -9.47 12.92
CA ALA A 103 18.02 -9.22 11.89
C ALA A 103 18.63 -10.50 11.30
N GLU A 104 18.50 -11.62 12.01
CA GLU A 104 18.95 -12.95 11.60
C GLU A 104 18.08 -13.59 10.52
N LEU A 105 16.86 -13.07 10.32
CA LEU A 105 15.96 -13.54 9.27
C LEU A 105 16.22 -12.80 7.95
N ASN A 106 16.05 -13.51 6.85
CA ASN A 106 16.13 -12.93 5.52
C ASN A 106 14.80 -12.29 5.14
N TRP A 107 14.78 -10.96 5.10
CA TRP A 107 13.60 -10.18 4.75
C TRP A 107 13.62 -9.73 3.30
N HIS A 108 12.45 -9.80 2.66
CA HIS A 108 12.26 -9.42 1.26
C HIS A 108 11.00 -8.57 1.10
N ILE A 109 10.89 -7.92 -0.06
CA ILE A 109 9.71 -7.14 -0.44
C ILE A 109 8.92 -7.96 -1.45
N TYR A 110 7.60 -7.95 -1.27
CA TYR A 110 6.67 -8.72 -2.07
C TYR A 110 5.58 -7.82 -2.62
N GLU A 111 5.13 -8.11 -3.84
CA GLU A 111 3.92 -7.55 -4.43
C GLU A 111 2.72 -8.39 -4.01
N LEU A 112 1.61 -7.75 -3.68
CA LEU A 112 0.34 -8.36 -3.30
C LEU A 112 -0.66 -8.31 -4.46
N ASN A 113 -1.59 -9.27 -4.50
CA ASN A 113 -2.78 -9.20 -5.37
C ASN A 113 -3.83 -8.25 -4.79
N ALA A 114 -3.44 -7.00 -4.51
CA ALA A 114 -4.27 -5.96 -3.92
C ALA A 114 -4.20 -4.69 -4.75
N VAL A 115 -5.27 -3.89 -4.70
CA VAL A 115 -5.38 -2.58 -5.34
C VAL A 115 -5.30 -1.49 -4.28
N TRP A 116 -4.41 -0.51 -4.47
CA TRP A 116 -4.14 0.51 -3.45
C TRP A 116 -5.40 1.29 -3.05
N GLU A 117 -6.24 1.65 -4.00
CA GLU A 117 -7.40 2.52 -3.79
C GLU A 117 -8.55 1.83 -3.03
N THR A 118 -8.64 0.51 -3.06
CA THR A 118 -9.78 -0.25 -2.48
C THR A 118 -9.39 -1.19 -1.35
N ASP A 119 -8.15 -1.66 -1.35
CA ASP A 119 -7.69 -2.71 -0.45
C ASP A 119 -6.73 -2.20 0.62
N VAL A 120 -6.40 -0.90 0.60
CA VAL A 120 -5.49 -0.26 1.56
C VAL A 120 -6.22 0.90 2.24
N TYR A 121 -6.04 1.01 3.55
CA TYR A 121 -6.48 2.15 4.34
C TYR A 121 -5.30 2.74 5.11
N GLU A 122 -5.39 4.02 5.44
CA GLU A 122 -4.42 4.69 6.29
C GLU A 122 -4.90 4.57 7.74
N LEU A 123 -4.15 3.84 8.56
CA LEU A 123 -4.48 3.62 9.96
C LEU A 123 -4.09 4.84 10.82
N LYS A 124 -2.88 5.36 10.57
CA LYS A 124 -2.31 6.58 11.16
C LYS A 124 -1.56 7.29 10.03
N GLN A 125 -1.29 8.58 10.19
CA GLN A 125 -0.59 9.34 9.14
C GLN A 125 0.72 8.65 8.70
N GLY A 126 0.79 8.23 7.45
CA GLY A 126 1.91 7.50 6.86
C GLY A 126 1.98 6.00 7.16
N ASP A 127 1.03 5.44 7.92
CA ASP A 127 0.91 4.01 8.22
C ASP A 127 -0.26 3.38 7.45
N TYR A 128 0.07 2.68 6.37
CA TYR A 128 -0.91 2.08 5.45
C TYR A 128 -1.04 0.57 5.68
N ARG A 129 -2.28 0.11 5.81
CA ARG A 129 -2.63 -1.29 6.14
C ARG A 129 -3.59 -1.88 5.13
N LEU A 130 -3.57 -3.20 4.98
CA LEU A 130 -4.58 -3.92 4.20
C LEU A 130 -5.94 -3.88 4.90
N SER A 131 -7.00 -3.57 4.17
CA SER A 131 -8.40 -3.61 4.66
C SER A 131 -8.99 -5.03 4.68
N LYS A 132 -8.39 -5.97 3.93
CA LYS A 132 -8.83 -7.37 3.84
C LYS A 132 -7.64 -8.31 3.58
N PRO A 133 -7.78 -9.62 3.86
CA PRO A 133 -6.74 -10.58 3.53
C PRO A 133 -6.41 -10.59 2.03
N CYS A 134 -5.12 -10.68 1.71
CA CYS A 134 -4.64 -10.67 0.33
C CYS A 134 -3.48 -11.64 0.13
N SER A 135 -3.51 -12.41 -0.96
CA SER A 135 -2.41 -13.29 -1.35
C SER A 135 -1.20 -12.50 -1.85
N VAL A 136 -0.02 -12.99 -1.52
CA VAL A 136 1.25 -12.55 -2.09
C VAL A 136 1.37 -13.06 -3.52
N ARG A 137 1.72 -12.16 -4.44
CA ARG A 137 1.86 -12.46 -5.87
C ARG A 137 3.26 -12.95 -6.21
N LYS A 138 4.28 -12.18 -5.85
CA LYS A 138 5.69 -12.45 -6.17
C LYS A 138 6.63 -11.61 -5.32
N ARG A 139 7.88 -12.06 -5.22
CA ARG A 139 8.99 -11.25 -4.72
C ARG A 139 9.35 -10.15 -5.73
N VAL A 140 9.74 -8.99 -5.22
CA VAL A 140 10.24 -7.86 -6.01
C VAL A 140 11.60 -7.38 -5.48
N GLN A 141 12.36 -6.67 -6.33
CA GLN A 141 13.73 -6.25 -6.03
C GLN A 141 13.86 -4.84 -5.49
#